data_AF-A0A836UKC7-F1
#
_entry.id   AF-A0A836UKC7-F1
#
_cell.length_a   1.000
_cell.length_b   1.000
_cell.length_c   1.000
_cell.angle_alpha   90.00
_cell.angle_beta   90.00
_cell.angle_gamma   90.00
#
_symmetry.space_group_name_H-M   'P 1'
#
loop_
_entity.id
_entity.type
_entity.pdbx_description
1 polymer ?
#
loop_
_entity_poly.entity_id
_entity_poly.type
_entity_poly.pdbx_seq_one_letter_code
_entity_poly.pdbx_strand_id
1 'polypeptide(L)'
;MSEQYLLNDAEVARFLVTGYHLVEPELPTGLNENIAAQLDALATNPGDAITEAVPELSQVLEHPTVTGALSSLLGPDYEVQPHRHWHCKQPDSPHMNWHQDGLNNRDILLNRFLGLYYPTDITANMGPTIIVPGTQFRNAPTDRMATYTNIRGQVALTVKAGTVAFTHYDLWHGTAANRSAHKRHMIKFLFRRTRENTAPTWNHDPEATNKPNDWNKKAQAEDANNILNFTNPIGVSQSDHYKERAIRRQNWDFLMGKQA
;
A
#
# COMPACT_ATOMS: atom_id res chain seq x y z
N MET A 1 4.85 -26.74 -11.84
CA MET A 1 4.11 -25.84 -10.92
C MET A 1 4.98 -24.61 -10.79
N SER A 2 4.51 -23.44 -11.27
CA SER A 2 5.24 -22.19 -11.05
C SER A 2 5.34 -21.96 -9.54
N GLU A 3 6.52 -21.66 -9.01
CA GLU A 3 6.66 -21.21 -7.63
C GLU A 3 5.72 -20.01 -7.44
N GLN A 4 4.84 -20.10 -6.44
CA GLN A 4 3.93 -19.02 -6.10
C GLN A 4 4.76 -17.86 -5.57
N TYR A 5 4.64 -16.68 -6.19
CA TYR A 5 5.25 -15.47 -5.64
C TYR A 5 4.63 -15.18 -4.28
N LEU A 6 5.45 -15.11 -3.22
CA LEU A 6 5.02 -14.76 -1.87
C LEU A 6 6.07 -13.83 -1.28
N LEU A 7 5.63 -12.90 -0.44
CA LEU A 7 6.53 -12.01 0.29
C LEU A 7 7.38 -12.82 1.28
N ASN A 8 8.57 -12.32 1.59
CA ASN A 8 9.37 -12.83 2.70
C ASN A 8 9.08 -12.10 4.02
N ASP A 9 9.65 -12.60 5.12
CA ASP A 9 9.50 -12.02 6.46
C ASP A 9 9.87 -10.53 6.55
N ALA A 10 10.94 -10.11 5.88
CA ALA A 10 11.39 -8.74 5.90
C ALA A 10 10.41 -7.81 5.16
N GLU A 11 9.81 -8.28 4.06
CA GLU A 11 8.79 -7.53 3.31
C GLU A 11 7.49 -7.39 4.10
N VAL A 12 7.02 -8.46 4.75
CA VAL A 12 5.86 -8.40 5.65
C VAL A 12 6.14 -7.46 6.82
N ALA A 13 7.30 -7.58 7.48
CA ALA A 13 7.70 -6.69 8.57
C ALA A 13 7.79 -5.23 8.13
N ARG A 14 8.35 -4.96 6.94
CA ARG A 14 8.40 -3.60 6.36
C ARG A 14 6.99 -3.08 6.13
N PHE A 15 6.09 -3.87 5.55
CA PHE A 15 4.71 -3.45 5.35
C PHE A 15 4.04 -3.09 6.68
N LEU A 16 4.22 -3.88 7.74
CA LEU A 16 3.66 -3.58 9.06
C LEU A 16 4.20 -2.26 9.65
N VAL A 17 5.45 -1.90 9.35
CA VAL A 17 6.05 -0.65 9.81
C VAL A 17 5.64 0.54 8.93
N THR A 18 5.79 0.42 7.61
CA THR A 18 5.65 1.53 6.67
C THR A 18 4.22 1.70 6.17
N GLY A 19 3.40 0.66 6.25
CA GLY A 19 2.04 0.64 5.76
C GLY A 19 1.93 0.57 4.24
N TYR A 20 3.00 0.25 3.50
CA TYR A 20 2.92 0.07 2.05
C TYR A 20 3.93 -0.93 1.49
N HIS A 21 3.63 -1.49 0.32
CA HIS A 21 4.51 -2.34 -0.48
C HIS A 21 4.23 -2.11 -1.97
N LEU A 22 5.28 -2.05 -2.79
CA LEU A 22 5.17 -1.84 -4.23
C LEU A 22 5.36 -3.18 -4.95
N VAL A 23 4.46 -3.50 -5.88
CA VAL A 23 4.57 -4.67 -6.75
C VAL A 23 4.72 -4.19 -8.18
N GLU A 24 5.67 -4.78 -8.89
CA GLU A 24 5.99 -4.46 -10.27
C GLU A 24 5.76 -5.70 -11.13
N PRO A 25 4.50 -6.03 -11.46
CA PRO A 25 4.18 -7.22 -12.24
C PRO A 25 4.78 -7.13 -13.64
N GLU A 26 5.30 -8.25 -14.14
CA GLU A 26 5.73 -8.41 -15.53
C GLU A 26 4.50 -8.62 -16.42
N LEU A 27 3.83 -7.52 -16.73
CA LEU A 27 2.62 -7.54 -17.55
C LEU A 27 2.96 -7.75 -19.04
N PRO A 28 2.05 -8.34 -19.83
CA PRO A 28 2.20 -8.43 -21.29
C PRO A 28 2.54 -7.08 -21.92
N THR A 29 3.47 -7.08 -22.87
CA THR A 29 3.85 -5.88 -23.63
C THR A 29 2.61 -5.23 -24.26
N GLY A 30 2.43 -3.92 -24.06
CA GLY A 30 1.28 -3.17 -24.57
C GLY A 30 0.07 -3.13 -23.65
N LEU A 31 0.02 -3.94 -22.58
CA LEU A 31 -1.15 -3.99 -21.69
C LEU A 31 -1.38 -2.65 -20.98
N ASN A 32 -0.32 -2.07 -20.43
CA ASN A 32 -0.39 -0.79 -19.72
C ASN A 32 -0.83 0.35 -20.65
N GLU A 33 -0.28 0.39 -21.87
CA GLU A 33 -0.61 1.36 -22.90
C GLU A 33 -2.07 1.23 -23.35
N ASN A 34 -2.56 0.01 -23.54
CA ASN A 34 -3.96 -0.24 -23.90
C ASN A 34 -4.92 0.17 -22.78
N ILE A 35 -4.60 -0.14 -21.52
CA ILE A 35 -5.39 0.32 -20.37
C ILE A 35 -5.40 1.85 -20.31
N ALA A 36 -4.25 2.51 -20.45
CA ALA A 36 -4.16 3.96 -20.46
C ALA A 36 -5.01 4.58 -21.58
N ALA A 37 -4.94 4.04 -22.80
CA ALA A 37 -5.72 4.51 -23.95
C ALA A 37 -7.23 4.37 -23.72
N GLN A 38 -7.68 3.26 -23.14
CA GLN A 38 -9.10 3.08 -22.80
C GLN A 38 -9.56 4.08 -21.74
N LEU A 39 -8.75 4.30 -20.69
CA LEU A 39 -9.05 5.31 -19.67
C LEU A 39 -9.11 6.73 -20.27
N ASP A 40 -8.24 7.05 -21.21
CA ASP A 40 -8.25 8.34 -21.91
C ASP A 40 -9.51 8.55 -22.75
N ALA A 41 -10.09 7.46 -23.29
CA ALA A 41 -11.32 7.48 -24.07
C ALA A 41 -12.60 7.62 -23.21
N LEU A 42 -12.52 7.41 -21.88
CA LEU A 42 -13.66 7.58 -20.99
C LEU A 42 -14.00 9.06 -20.78
N ALA A 43 -15.26 9.43 -21.03
CA ALA A 43 -15.74 10.79 -20.84
C ALA A 43 -15.89 11.17 -19.36
N THR A 44 -16.28 10.22 -18.52
CA THR A 44 -16.49 10.40 -17.08
C THR A 44 -16.02 9.18 -16.31
N ASN A 45 -15.87 9.33 -14.99
CA ASN A 45 -15.52 8.21 -14.12
C ASN A 45 -16.70 7.22 -14.02
N PRO A 46 -16.53 5.94 -14.44
CA PRO A 46 -17.60 4.95 -14.37
C PRO A 46 -17.85 4.41 -12.95
N GLY A 47 -17.06 4.85 -11.96
CA GLY A 47 -17.17 4.40 -10.57
C GLY A 47 -16.78 2.93 -10.43
N ASP A 48 -17.62 2.16 -9.74
CA ASP A 48 -17.38 0.74 -9.45
C ASP A 48 -17.35 -0.13 -10.73
N ALA A 49 -17.96 0.38 -11.82
CA ALA A 49 -17.99 -0.28 -13.13
C ALA A 49 -16.69 -0.18 -13.94
N ILE A 50 -15.60 0.32 -13.33
CA ILE A 50 -14.32 0.55 -14.03
C ILE A 50 -13.73 -0.72 -14.64
N THR A 51 -13.93 -1.90 -14.04
CA THR A 51 -13.44 -3.16 -14.64
C THR A 51 -14.34 -3.67 -15.75
N GLU A 52 -15.60 -3.23 -15.84
CA GLU A 52 -16.40 -3.49 -17.04
C GLU A 52 -16.03 -2.52 -18.16
N ALA A 53 -15.73 -1.26 -17.81
CA ALA A 53 -15.32 -0.24 -18.76
C ALA A 53 -13.90 -0.46 -19.31
N VAL A 54 -13.00 -1.04 -18.52
CA VAL A 54 -11.62 -1.40 -18.89
C VAL A 54 -11.32 -2.84 -18.41
N PRO A 55 -11.77 -3.86 -19.17
CA PRO A 55 -11.70 -5.27 -18.77
C PRO A 55 -10.28 -5.77 -18.49
N GLU A 56 -9.26 -5.24 -19.17
CA GLU A 56 -7.86 -5.62 -19.00
C GLU A 56 -7.31 -5.38 -17.59
N LEU A 57 -8.00 -4.57 -16.77
CA LEU A 57 -7.67 -4.42 -15.35
C LEU A 57 -7.73 -5.76 -14.59
N SER A 58 -8.53 -6.73 -15.04
CA SER A 58 -8.56 -8.07 -14.43
C SER A 58 -7.20 -8.77 -14.51
N GLN A 59 -6.49 -8.63 -15.64
CA GLN A 59 -5.17 -9.25 -15.83
C GLN A 59 -4.13 -8.72 -14.84
N VAL A 60 -4.27 -7.45 -14.43
CA VAL A 60 -3.41 -6.86 -13.39
C VAL A 60 -3.75 -7.45 -12.02
N LEU A 61 -5.05 -7.50 -11.67
CA LEU A 61 -5.51 -8.00 -10.37
C LEU A 61 -5.21 -9.49 -10.17
N GLU A 62 -5.27 -10.26 -11.26
CA GLU A 62 -5.06 -11.71 -11.27
C GLU A 62 -3.57 -12.09 -11.44
N HIS A 63 -2.68 -11.11 -11.68
CA HIS A 63 -1.27 -11.39 -11.88
C HIS A 63 -0.66 -12.10 -10.66
N PRO A 64 0.18 -13.15 -10.84
CA PRO A 64 0.72 -13.94 -9.73
C PRO A 64 1.45 -13.15 -8.65
N THR A 65 2.18 -12.08 -9.03
CA THR A 65 2.88 -11.24 -8.04
C THR A 65 1.92 -10.35 -7.23
N VAL A 66 0.79 -9.95 -7.83
CA VAL A 66 -0.25 -9.12 -7.21
C VAL A 66 -1.05 -9.98 -6.24
N THR A 67 -1.56 -11.12 -6.70
CA THR A 67 -2.29 -12.09 -5.87
C THR A 67 -1.40 -12.66 -4.77
N GLY A 68 -0.13 -12.96 -5.07
CA GLY A 68 0.86 -13.43 -4.11
C GLY A 68 1.16 -12.45 -2.97
N ALA A 69 1.34 -11.16 -3.29
CA ALA A 69 1.50 -10.12 -2.29
C ALA A 69 0.25 -9.95 -1.41
N LEU A 70 -0.95 -9.97 -2.02
CA LEU A 70 -2.21 -9.94 -1.29
C LEU A 70 -2.37 -11.16 -0.38
N SER A 71 -2.15 -12.37 -0.87
CA SER A 71 -2.21 -13.59 -0.06
C SER A 71 -1.23 -13.58 1.11
N SER A 72 -0.03 -13.02 0.91
CA SER A 72 0.97 -12.87 1.97
C SER A 72 0.51 -11.97 3.12
N LEU A 73 -0.27 -10.93 2.82
CA LEU A 73 -0.67 -9.91 3.80
C LEU A 73 -2.11 -10.11 4.34
N LEU A 74 -3.02 -10.60 3.51
CA LEU A 74 -4.45 -10.76 3.78
C LEU A 74 -4.90 -12.21 4.00
N GLY A 75 -4.04 -13.18 3.70
CA GLY A 75 -4.41 -14.59 3.64
C GLY A 75 -4.97 -15.00 2.27
N PRO A 76 -5.05 -16.31 1.99
CA PRO A 76 -5.35 -16.83 0.65
C PRO A 76 -6.76 -16.52 0.13
N ASP A 77 -7.75 -16.33 1.01
CA ASP A 77 -9.15 -16.12 0.63
C ASP A 77 -9.58 -14.65 0.75
N TYR A 78 -8.66 -13.72 0.52
CA TYR A 78 -8.98 -12.29 0.56
C TYR A 78 -10.10 -11.93 -0.43
N GLU A 79 -10.84 -10.88 -0.11
CA GLU A 79 -11.88 -10.35 -0.98
C GLU A 79 -11.36 -9.11 -1.72
N VAL A 80 -11.63 -9.04 -3.03
CA VAL A 80 -11.60 -7.80 -3.81
C VAL A 80 -12.96 -7.14 -3.66
N GLN A 81 -13.04 -6.02 -2.96
CA GLN A 81 -14.31 -5.36 -2.69
C GLN A 81 -14.89 -4.74 -3.99
N PRO A 82 -16.23 -4.63 -4.09
CA PRO A 82 -16.88 -4.03 -5.26
C PRO A 82 -16.47 -2.57 -5.48
N HIS A 83 -16.19 -1.84 -4.39
CA HIS A 83 -15.88 -0.42 -4.49
C HIS A 83 -14.53 -0.19 -5.17
N ARG A 84 -14.55 0.61 -6.24
CA ARG A 84 -13.37 0.96 -7.03
C ARG A 84 -13.46 2.41 -7.45
N HIS A 85 -12.31 3.02 -7.73
CA HIS A 85 -12.30 4.40 -8.20
C HIS A 85 -11.18 4.68 -9.17
N TRP A 86 -11.51 5.23 -10.33
CA TRP A 86 -10.53 5.78 -11.25
C TRP A 86 -10.21 7.23 -10.91
N HIS A 87 -9.00 7.48 -10.42
CA HIS A 87 -8.48 8.81 -10.19
C HIS A 87 -7.77 9.31 -11.46
N CYS A 88 -8.40 10.25 -12.16
CA CYS A 88 -7.80 10.95 -13.30
C CYS A 88 -7.41 12.37 -12.89
N LYS A 89 -6.10 12.62 -12.78
CA LYS A 89 -5.57 13.92 -12.40
C LYS A 89 -5.15 14.71 -13.65
N GLN A 90 -5.92 15.74 -13.98
CA GLN A 90 -5.70 16.58 -15.16
C GLN A 90 -4.37 17.37 -15.07
N PRO A 91 -3.78 17.78 -16.20
CA PRO A 91 -2.73 18.80 -16.23
C PRO A 91 -3.10 20.05 -15.42
N ASP A 92 -2.10 20.72 -14.87
CA ASP A 92 -2.24 21.98 -14.09
C ASP A 92 -3.27 21.96 -12.96
N SER A 93 -3.46 20.79 -12.33
CA SER A 93 -4.44 20.61 -11.26
C SER A 93 -3.79 20.63 -9.86
N PRO A 94 -4.46 21.19 -8.84
CA PRO A 94 -3.89 21.38 -7.50
C PRO A 94 -3.67 20.05 -6.78
N HIS A 95 -2.97 20.11 -5.65
CA HIS A 95 -2.79 18.96 -4.76
C HIS A 95 -4.10 18.58 -4.06
N MET A 96 -4.16 17.36 -3.52
CA MET A 96 -5.18 16.94 -2.58
C MET A 96 -4.60 16.95 -1.17
N ASN A 97 -5.35 17.48 -0.21
CA ASN A 97 -4.97 17.49 1.20
C ASN A 97 -4.76 16.07 1.74
N TRP A 98 -4.02 15.97 2.84
CA TRP A 98 -3.86 14.71 3.55
C TRP A 98 -5.21 14.19 4.04
N HIS A 99 -5.43 12.91 3.81
CA HIS A 99 -6.60 12.21 4.29
C HIS A 99 -6.25 10.73 4.52
N GLN A 100 -7.22 10.04 5.11
CA GLN A 100 -7.32 8.58 5.17
C GLN A 100 -8.67 8.23 4.51
N ASP A 101 -8.78 7.03 3.97
CA ASP A 101 -10.03 6.59 3.35
C ASP A 101 -11.10 6.27 4.42
N GLY A 102 -12.36 6.53 4.11
CA GLY A 102 -13.51 6.20 4.97
C GLY A 102 -13.63 7.02 6.25
N LEU A 103 -14.39 6.48 7.21
CA LEU A 103 -14.59 7.09 8.53
C LEU A 103 -13.34 6.88 9.39
N ASN A 104 -13.13 7.75 10.38
CA ASN A 104 -12.05 7.64 11.36
C ASN A 104 -12.30 6.52 12.40
N ASN A 105 -12.65 5.32 11.92
CA ASN A 105 -12.79 4.10 12.70
C ASN A 105 -11.60 3.20 12.41
N ARG A 106 -10.62 3.21 13.30
CA ARG A 106 -9.31 2.61 13.05
C ARG A 106 -9.31 1.15 13.45
N ASP A 107 -8.91 0.33 12.50
CA ASP A 107 -8.58 -1.05 12.78
C ASP A 107 -7.09 -1.12 13.13
N ILE A 108 -6.78 -1.64 14.32
CA ILE A 108 -5.38 -1.88 14.67
C ILE A 108 -4.86 -3.13 13.98
N LEU A 109 -5.73 -4.05 13.58
CA LEU A 109 -5.37 -5.28 12.90
C LEU A 109 -5.42 -5.11 11.39
N LEU A 110 -4.52 -5.82 10.72
CA LEU A 110 -4.33 -5.74 9.29
C LEU A 110 -5.44 -6.49 8.52
N ASN A 111 -6.55 -5.78 8.29
CA ASN A 111 -7.75 -6.34 7.67
C ASN A 111 -8.13 -5.72 6.32
N ARG A 112 -7.65 -4.51 6.01
CA ARG A 112 -8.07 -3.76 4.81
C ARG A 112 -6.91 -2.99 4.18
N PHE A 113 -6.92 -2.94 2.85
CA PHE A 113 -5.86 -2.35 2.04
C PHE A 113 -6.43 -1.64 0.83
N LEU A 114 -5.67 -0.67 0.34
CA LEU A 114 -5.85 -0.10 -0.99
C LEU A 114 -4.82 -0.73 -1.93
N GLY A 115 -5.21 -1.03 -3.16
CA GLY A 115 -4.27 -1.25 -4.26
C GLY A 115 -4.40 -0.12 -5.26
N LEU A 116 -3.29 0.58 -5.51
CA LEU A 116 -3.22 1.72 -6.41
C LEU A 116 -2.43 1.31 -7.65
N TYR A 117 -3.13 1.05 -8.74
CA TYR A 117 -2.51 0.65 -10.02
C TYR A 117 -2.24 1.87 -10.90
N TYR A 118 -1.05 1.93 -11.49
CA TYR A 118 -0.58 3.01 -12.35
C TYR A 118 -0.30 2.49 -13.77
N PRO A 119 -1.14 2.80 -14.78
CA PRO A 119 -0.95 2.30 -16.15
C PRO A 119 0.11 3.09 -16.95
N THR A 120 0.72 4.12 -16.35
CA THR A 120 1.73 4.98 -16.99
C THR A 120 2.84 5.29 -15.99
N ASP A 121 4.02 5.67 -16.48
CA ASP A 121 5.10 6.17 -15.63
C ASP A 121 4.64 7.41 -14.87
N ILE A 122 4.86 7.41 -13.55
CA ILE A 122 4.54 8.52 -12.68
C ILE A 122 5.84 9.22 -12.29
N THR A 123 6.01 10.44 -12.79
CA THR A 123 7.13 11.29 -12.43
C THR A 123 6.75 12.24 -11.29
N ALA A 124 7.76 12.89 -10.69
CA ALA A 124 7.54 13.81 -9.56
C ALA A 124 6.64 15.01 -9.90
N ASN A 125 6.60 15.46 -11.16
CA ASN A 125 5.79 16.60 -11.59
C ASN A 125 4.40 16.21 -12.12
N MET A 126 4.10 14.91 -12.30
CA MET A 126 2.79 14.41 -12.76
C MET A 126 1.74 14.32 -11.64
N GLY A 127 2.02 14.95 -10.51
CA GLY A 127 1.19 14.90 -9.32
C GLY A 127 1.08 13.48 -8.76
N PRO A 128 2.19 12.84 -8.34
CA PRO A 128 2.20 11.49 -7.77
C PRO A 128 1.32 11.38 -6.51
N THR A 129 0.94 10.15 -6.16
CA THR A 129 0.33 9.91 -4.85
C THR A 129 1.42 10.13 -3.83
N ILE A 130 1.12 10.89 -2.79
CA ILE A 130 2.05 11.08 -1.69
C ILE A 130 1.52 10.27 -0.52
N ILE A 131 2.37 9.45 0.07
CA ILE A 131 2.07 8.65 1.26
C ILE A 131 2.94 9.11 2.42
N VAL A 132 2.51 8.84 3.65
CA VAL A 132 3.31 9.08 4.85
C VAL A 132 3.54 7.75 5.56
N PRO A 133 4.67 7.07 5.29
CA PRO A 133 4.95 5.76 5.86
C PRO A 133 4.86 5.73 7.39
N GLY A 134 4.20 4.72 7.96
CA GLY A 134 4.07 4.54 9.41
C GLY A 134 2.94 5.32 10.08
N THR A 135 2.09 6.00 9.32
CA THR A 135 0.96 6.75 9.88
C THR A 135 -0.31 5.94 10.07
N GLN A 136 -0.37 4.70 9.57
CA GLN A 136 -1.56 3.86 9.57
C GLN A 136 -2.15 3.58 10.97
N PHE A 137 -1.35 3.67 12.03
CA PHE A 137 -1.81 3.45 13.41
C PHE A 137 -2.04 4.74 14.21
N ARG A 138 -1.90 5.91 13.57
CA ARG A 138 -1.94 7.19 14.28
C ARG A 138 -3.34 7.68 14.56
N ASN A 139 -3.53 8.20 15.78
CA ASN A 139 -4.75 8.89 16.15
C ASN A 139 -4.74 10.39 15.84
N ALA A 140 -5.09 10.79 14.62
CA ALA A 140 -5.36 12.19 14.28
C ALA A 140 -6.81 12.42 13.80
N PRO A 141 -7.45 13.53 14.20
CA PRO A 141 -8.69 14.00 13.58
C PRO A 141 -8.49 14.34 12.09
N THR A 142 -9.43 13.92 11.24
CA THR A 142 -9.32 14.09 9.77
C THR A 142 -9.27 15.57 9.36
N ASP A 143 -10.02 16.44 10.04
CA ASP A 143 -10.04 17.88 9.80
C ASP A 143 -8.69 18.54 10.11
N ARG A 144 -8.03 18.12 11.19
CA ARG A 144 -6.69 18.59 11.57
C ARG A 144 -5.61 18.05 10.62
N MET A 145 -5.77 16.82 10.13
CA MET A 145 -4.84 16.24 9.17
C MET A 145 -4.79 17.03 7.86
N ALA A 146 -5.95 17.50 7.38
CA ALA A 146 -6.05 18.22 6.11
C ALA A 146 -5.30 19.56 6.09
N THR A 147 -4.91 20.11 7.25
CA THR A 147 -4.16 21.37 7.34
C THR A 147 -2.64 21.19 7.37
N TYR A 148 -2.15 19.95 7.50
CA TYR A 148 -0.73 19.67 7.41
C TYR A 148 -0.23 19.87 5.97
N THR A 149 1.01 20.35 5.84
CA THR A 149 1.66 20.53 4.54
C THR A 149 2.71 19.45 4.35
N ASN A 150 3.97 19.75 4.70
CA ASN A 150 5.05 18.78 4.60
C ASN A 150 5.15 17.98 5.90
N ILE A 151 5.06 16.66 5.78
CA ILE A 151 5.31 15.72 6.88
C ILE A 151 6.67 15.09 6.65
N ARG A 152 7.53 15.12 7.68
CA ARG A 152 8.84 14.46 7.65
C ARG A 152 8.67 13.00 7.22
N GLY A 153 9.48 12.55 6.27
CA GLY A 153 9.47 11.16 5.79
C GLY A 153 8.34 10.81 4.82
N GLN A 154 7.53 11.79 4.37
CA GLN A 154 6.58 11.54 3.28
C GLN A 154 7.29 11.09 2.00
N VAL A 155 6.64 10.23 1.23
CA VAL A 155 7.18 9.63 0.01
C VAL A 155 6.25 9.94 -1.16
N ALA A 156 6.81 10.47 -2.24
CA ALA A 156 6.11 10.56 -3.52
C ALA A 156 6.24 9.24 -4.27
N LEU A 157 5.12 8.63 -4.66
CA LEU A 157 5.12 7.41 -5.47
C LEU A 157 5.44 7.77 -6.93
N THR A 158 6.73 7.91 -7.22
CA THR A 158 7.27 7.99 -8.58
C THR A 158 7.62 6.59 -9.07
N VAL A 159 6.70 5.98 -9.80
CA VAL A 159 6.70 4.55 -10.14
C VAL A 159 6.62 4.36 -11.64
N LYS A 160 7.07 3.22 -12.14
CA LYS A 160 6.93 2.86 -13.55
C LYS A 160 5.50 2.41 -13.89
N ALA A 161 5.16 2.45 -15.17
CA ALA A 161 3.93 1.87 -15.69
C ALA A 161 3.82 0.40 -15.28
N GLY A 162 2.62 -0.02 -14.88
CA GLY A 162 2.37 -1.37 -14.40
C GLY A 162 2.41 -1.54 -12.89
N THR A 163 3.05 -0.62 -12.15
CA THR A 163 3.19 -0.76 -10.69
C THR A 163 1.84 -0.74 -9.97
N VAL A 164 1.68 -1.66 -9.00
CA VAL A 164 0.61 -1.65 -8.01
C VAL A 164 1.21 -1.29 -6.66
N ALA A 165 0.80 -0.17 -6.08
CA ALA A 165 1.14 0.17 -4.70
C ALA A 165 0.05 -0.35 -3.76
N PHE A 166 0.38 -1.33 -2.94
CA PHE A 166 -0.48 -1.73 -1.83
C PHE A 166 -0.21 -0.84 -0.63
N THR A 167 -1.27 -0.30 -0.03
CA THR A 167 -1.18 0.50 1.19
C THR A 167 -2.15 -0.03 2.24
N HIS A 168 -1.80 0.09 3.51
CA HIS A 168 -2.75 -0.04 4.60
C HIS A 168 -3.90 0.95 4.37
N TYR A 169 -5.14 0.54 4.66
CA TYR A 169 -6.33 1.36 4.41
C TYR A 169 -6.25 2.74 5.11
N ASP A 170 -5.81 2.75 6.36
CA ASP A 170 -5.65 3.97 7.17
C ASP A 170 -4.33 4.73 6.95
N LEU A 171 -3.50 4.35 5.97
CA LEU A 171 -2.24 5.07 5.69
C LEU A 171 -2.57 6.49 5.21
N TRP A 172 -1.97 7.51 5.83
CA TRP A 172 -2.22 8.89 5.39
C TRP A 172 -1.63 9.10 4.00
N HIS A 173 -2.47 9.65 3.14
CA HIS A 173 -2.09 9.88 1.76
C HIS A 173 -2.79 11.12 1.19
N GLY A 174 -2.29 11.55 0.06
CA GLY A 174 -2.76 12.70 -0.71
C GLY A 174 -2.23 12.62 -2.13
N THR A 175 -2.31 13.72 -2.87
CA THR A 175 -1.68 13.79 -4.19
C THR A 175 -0.96 15.12 -4.32
N ALA A 176 0.25 15.13 -4.90
CA ALA A 176 0.90 16.38 -5.25
C ALA A 176 0.19 17.04 -6.44
N ALA A 177 0.41 18.33 -6.66
CA ALA A 177 -0.11 19.01 -7.85
C ALA A 177 0.45 18.38 -9.14
N ASN A 178 -0.40 18.26 -10.16
CA ASN A 178 0.05 17.84 -11.48
C ASN A 178 0.46 19.10 -12.24
N ARG A 179 1.77 19.24 -12.47
CA ARG A 179 2.41 20.36 -13.18
C ARG A 179 2.95 19.91 -14.54
N SER A 180 2.61 18.69 -14.96
CA SER A 180 2.97 18.15 -16.27
C SER A 180 1.89 18.46 -17.30
N ALA A 181 2.21 18.24 -18.58
CA ALA A 181 1.25 18.34 -19.67
C ALA A 181 0.36 17.09 -19.84
N HIS A 182 0.54 16.06 -19.01
CA HIS A 182 -0.13 14.77 -19.16
C HIS A 182 -1.15 14.52 -18.05
N LYS A 183 -2.25 13.84 -18.39
CA LYS A 183 -3.14 13.28 -17.38
C LYS A 183 -2.40 12.20 -16.61
N ARG A 184 -2.67 12.10 -15.31
CA ARG A 184 -2.20 10.99 -14.48
C ARG A 184 -3.37 10.11 -14.10
N HIS A 185 -3.35 8.86 -14.56
CA HIS A 185 -4.34 7.85 -14.19
C HIS A 185 -3.84 7.01 -13.02
N MET A 186 -4.72 6.71 -12.08
CA MET A 186 -4.52 5.71 -11.05
C MET A 186 -5.85 5.03 -10.77
N ILE A 187 -5.87 3.70 -10.69
CA ILE A 187 -7.08 2.94 -10.37
C ILE A 187 -6.92 2.42 -8.94
N LYS A 188 -7.88 2.78 -8.09
CA LYS A 188 -7.95 2.36 -6.70
C LYS A 188 -8.88 1.15 -6.58
N PHE A 189 -8.36 0.10 -5.98
CA PHE A 189 -9.09 -1.10 -5.57
C PHE A 189 -9.04 -1.25 -4.05
N LEU A 190 -10.07 -1.85 -3.46
CA LEU A 190 -10.13 -2.15 -2.03
C LEU A 190 -10.07 -3.66 -1.82
N PHE A 191 -9.28 -4.08 -0.82
CA PHE A 191 -9.15 -5.48 -0.46
C PHE A 191 -9.46 -5.69 1.02
N ARG A 192 -10.01 -6.86 1.36
CA ARG A 192 -10.42 -7.22 2.72
C ARG A 192 -9.99 -8.63 3.09
N ARG A 193 -9.57 -8.80 4.34
CA ARG A 193 -9.37 -10.11 4.96
C ARG A 193 -10.73 -10.72 5.27
N THR A 194 -10.94 -11.97 4.88
CA THR A 194 -12.20 -12.69 5.09
C THR A 194 -12.17 -13.58 6.32
N ARG A 195 -10.98 -14.03 6.74
CA ARG A 195 -10.77 -14.86 7.93
C ARG A 195 -9.39 -14.61 8.55
N GLU A 196 -9.29 -14.91 9.84
CA GLU A 196 -8.01 -14.91 10.55
C GLU A 196 -7.09 -15.99 9.97
N ASN A 197 -5.78 -15.72 9.99
CA ASN A 197 -4.78 -16.72 9.64
C ASN A 197 -4.71 -17.78 10.75
N THR A 198 -4.47 -19.04 10.39
CA THR A 198 -4.11 -20.10 11.35
C THR A 198 -2.62 -20.41 11.35
N ALA A 199 -1.90 -19.90 10.34
CA ALA A 199 -0.47 -20.00 10.14
C ALA A 199 -0.02 -18.88 9.19
N PRO A 200 1.29 -18.59 9.06
CA PRO A 200 1.82 -17.67 8.05
C PRO A 200 1.39 -18.03 6.63
N THR A 201 1.04 -17.03 5.84
CA THR A 201 0.60 -17.16 4.45
C THR A 201 1.61 -16.59 3.45
N TRP A 202 2.84 -16.38 3.89
CA TRP A 202 3.98 -15.84 3.14
C TRP A 202 5.18 -16.79 3.26
N ASN A 203 6.30 -16.48 2.61
CA ASN A 203 7.56 -17.23 2.74
C ASN A 203 8.20 -16.94 4.10
N HIS A 204 7.76 -17.68 5.12
CA HIS A 204 8.14 -17.50 6.51
C HIS A 204 9.29 -18.43 6.93
N ASP A 205 10.35 -17.86 7.50
CA ASP A 205 11.37 -18.54 8.27
C ASP A 205 10.99 -18.54 9.76
N PRO A 206 10.81 -19.70 10.43
CA PRO A 206 10.53 -19.79 11.87
C PRO A 206 11.53 -19.03 12.76
N GLU A 207 12.76 -18.82 12.29
CA GLU A 207 13.80 -18.08 13.02
C GLU A 207 13.83 -16.58 12.69
N ALA A 208 12.93 -16.08 11.83
CA ALA A 208 12.91 -14.70 11.35
C ALA A 208 12.87 -13.66 12.47
N THR A 209 12.23 -13.98 13.60
CA THR A 209 12.16 -13.09 14.77
C THR A 209 13.15 -13.42 15.89
N ASN A 210 13.95 -14.48 15.76
CA ASN A 210 14.88 -14.94 16.82
C ASN A 210 16.26 -14.28 16.73
N LYS A 211 16.48 -13.42 15.73
CA LYS A 211 17.73 -12.67 15.58
C LYS A 211 17.88 -11.63 16.68
N PRO A 212 19.09 -11.45 17.26
CA PRO A 212 19.31 -10.46 18.30
C PRO A 212 19.09 -9.03 17.78
N ASN A 213 18.78 -8.13 18.70
CA ASN A 213 18.69 -6.71 18.39
C ASN A 213 20.07 -6.13 18.05
N ASP A 214 20.22 -5.57 16.86
CA ASP A 214 21.40 -4.82 16.45
C ASP A 214 21.20 -3.32 16.73
N TRP A 215 21.65 -2.90 17.92
CA TRP A 215 21.54 -1.51 18.36
C TRP A 215 22.42 -0.53 17.56
N ASN A 216 23.40 -1.02 16.81
CA ASN A 216 24.31 -0.20 16.01
C ASN A 216 23.78 0.03 14.60
N LYS A 217 22.94 -0.88 14.06
CA LYS A 217 22.41 -0.82 12.69
C LYS A 217 20.90 -0.61 12.60
N LYS A 218 20.32 0.16 13.54
CA LYS A 218 18.87 0.44 13.61
C LYS A 218 18.24 0.87 12.28
N ALA A 219 18.90 1.76 11.54
CA ALA A 219 18.38 2.29 10.27
C ALA A 219 18.61 1.36 9.05
N GLN A 220 19.40 0.30 9.23
CA GLN A 220 19.79 -0.65 8.19
C GLN A 220 19.26 -2.06 8.53
N ALA A 221 18.18 -2.13 9.30
CA ALA A 221 17.59 -3.41 9.69
C ALA A 221 17.08 -4.17 8.45
N GLU A 222 17.56 -5.39 8.27
CA GLU A 222 17.20 -6.25 7.14
C GLU A 222 16.31 -7.43 7.54
N ASP A 223 16.38 -7.87 8.81
CA ASP A 223 15.55 -8.94 9.33
C ASP A 223 14.27 -8.44 10.01
N ALA A 224 13.25 -9.30 10.05
CA ALA A 224 11.94 -8.97 10.60
C ALA A 224 12.00 -8.47 12.06
N ASN A 225 12.82 -9.08 12.93
CA ASN A 225 12.93 -8.65 14.33
C ASN A 225 13.41 -7.20 14.43
N ASN A 226 14.53 -6.87 13.78
CA ASN A 226 15.12 -5.53 13.84
C ASN A 226 14.24 -4.51 13.10
N ILE A 227 13.60 -4.88 11.99
CA ILE A 227 12.67 -4.00 11.26
C ILE A 227 11.50 -3.60 12.16
N LEU A 228 10.84 -4.57 12.80
CA LEU A 228 9.71 -4.32 13.70
C LEU A 228 10.12 -3.48 14.92
N ASN A 229 11.33 -3.66 15.43
CA ASN A 229 11.81 -3.00 16.65
C ASN A 229 12.33 -1.57 16.42
N PHE A 230 13.00 -1.31 15.30
CA PHE A 230 13.82 -0.11 15.14
C PHE A 230 13.39 0.84 14.03
N THR A 231 12.69 0.36 13.00
CA THR A 231 12.32 1.22 11.87
C THR A 231 11.33 2.31 12.31
N ASN A 232 11.70 3.58 12.10
CA ASN A 232 10.94 4.76 12.48
C ASN A 232 10.89 5.75 11.30
N PRO A 233 9.99 5.54 10.31
CA PRO A 233 10.06 6.23 9.01
C PRO A 233 9.95 7.75 9.08
N ILE A 234 9.27 8.25 10.12
CA ILE A 234 8.98 9.68 10.30
C ILE A 234 9.62 10.27 11.56
N GLY A 235 10.49 9.50 12.22
CA GLY A 235 11.28 9.96 13.36
C GLY A 235 10.45 10.39 14.57
N VAL A 236 9.41 9.63 14.92
CA VAL A 236 8.59 9.91 16.11
C VAL A 236 9.37 9.83 17.41
N SER A 237 8.82 10.44 18.46
CA SER A 237 9.32 10.34 19.82
C SER A 237 9.44 8.88 20.27
N GLN A 238 10.31 8.61 21.24
CA GLN A 238 10.52 7.26 21.76
C GLN A 238 9.23 6.64 22.33
N SER A 239 8.41 7.44 23.03
CA SER A 239 7.13 6.97 23.59
C SER A 239 6.13 6.56 22.52
N ASP A 240 6.05 7.30 21.41
CA ASP A 240 5.14 6.96 20.31
C ASP A 240 5.66 5.75 19.54
N HIS A 241 6.97 5.70 19.29
CA HIS A 241 7.63 4.54 18.67
C HIS A 241 7.37 3.25 19.47
N TYR A 242 7.41 3.30 20.80
CA TYR A 242 7.14 2.13 21.64
C TYR A 242 5.69 1.66 21.57
N LYS A 243 4.73 2.58 21.49
CA LYS A 243 3.30 2.24 21.30
C LYS A 243 3.08 1.60 19.93
N GLU A 244 3.60 2.22 18.87
CA GLU A 244 3.50 1.68 17.51
C GLU A 244 4.20 0.32 17.39
N ARG A 245 5.37 0.13 18.02
CA ARG A 245 6.06 -1.16 18.08
C ARG A 245 5.20 -2.28 18.66
N ALA A 246 4.42 -1.99 19.71
CA ALA A 246 3.51 -2.97 20.29
C ALA A 246 2.42 -3.39 19.28
N ILE A 247 1.81 -2.42 18.58
CA ILE A 247 0.81 -2.68 17.54
C ILE A 247 1.40 -3.48 16.37
N ARG A 248 2.63 -3.15 15.94
CA ARG A 248 3.33 -3.89 14.88
C ARG A 248 3.57 -5.35 15.26
N ARG A 249 3.90 -5.62 16.53
CA ARG A 249 4.05 -6.99 17.06
C ARG A 249 2.74 -7.73 17.15
N GLN A 250 1.68 -7.06 17.62
CA GLN A 250 0.34 -7.63 17.61
C GLN A 250 -0.09 -8.03 16.20
N ASN A 251 0.16 -7.19 15.19
CA ASN A 251 -0.11 -7.54 13.81
C ASN A 251 0.76 -8.69 13.30
N TRP A 252 2.04 -8.73 13.64
CA TRP A 252 2.90 -9.87 13.29
C TRP A 252 2.34 -11.17 13.86
N ASP A 253 2.00 -11.20 15.14
CA ASP A 253 1.42 -12.37 15.80
C ASP A 253 0.05 -12.75 15.23
N PHE A 254 -0.80 -11.77 14.89
CA PHE A 254 -2.06 -11.98 14.19
C PHE A 254 -1.85 -12.64 12.82
N LEU A 255 -0.88 -12.17 12.02
CA LEU A 255 -0.55 -12.76 10.73
C LEU A 255 0.04 -14.18 10.86
N MET A 256 0.76 -14.46 11.95
CA MET A 256 1.25 -15.79 12.32
C MET A 256 0.13 -16.76 12.75
N GLY A 257 -1.10 -16.27 12.94
CA GLY A 257 -2.24 -17.05 13.42
C GLY A 257 -2.26 -17.29 14.92
N LYS A 258 -1.58 -16.44 15.69
CA LYS A 258 -1.69 -16.43 17.16
C LYS A 258 -2.91 -15.58 17.54
N GLN A 259 -3.62 -15.99 18.59
CA GLN A 259 -4.75 -15.21 19.12
C GLN A 259 -4.26 -13.82 19.56
N ALA A 260 -4.93 -12.78 19.07
CA ALA A 260 -4.62 -11.37 19.31
C ALA A 260 -5.06 -10.85 20.68
#